data_AF-A0A2N5YX92-F1
#
_entry.id   AF-A0A2N5YX92-F1
#
_cell.length_a   1.000
_cell.length_b   1.000
_cell.length_c   1.000
_cell.angle_alpha   90.00
_cell.angle_beta   90.00
_cell.angle_gamma   90.00
#
_symmetry.space_group_name_H-M   'P 1'
#
loop_
_entity.id
_entity.type
_entity.pdbx_description
1 polymer ?
#
loop_
_entity_poly.entity_id
_entity_poly.type
_entity_poly.pdbx_seq_one_letter_code
_entity_poly.pdbx_strand_id
1 'polypeptide(L)'
;MCFSDVSVITYVGNVDATATYNWNFDGATIVSGSGQGPYEINWTTAGLHSIELQVNANGCDSPDTLVNITNPEELTHVLVVEDDPCYQSCDGSAEITVTGGTLPYDYTWSSPTNIMNNLCAGDYGITVTDANGC
;
A
#
# COMPACT_ATOMS: atom_id res chain seq x y z
N MET A 1 4.68 -1.07 -9.62
CA MET A 1 4.25 0.06 -8.78
C MET A 1 2.85 -0.28 -8.31
N CYS A 2 2.73 -0.78 -7.08
CA CYS A 2 1.52 -1.43 -6.54
C CYS A 2 0.59 -0.49 -5.78
N PHE A 3 0.58 0.79 -6.12
CA PHE A 3 -0.24 1.75 -5.40
C PHE A 3 -1.67 1.76 -5.94
N SER A 4 -2.34 0.62 -6.06
CA SER A 4 -3.69 0.56 -6.64
C SER A 4 -4.81 0.67 -5.61
N ASP A 5 -4.49 0.95 -4.35
CA ASP A 5 -5.51 1.05 -3.30
C ASP A 5 -6.28 2.36 -3.43
N VAL A 6 -7.38 2.28 -4.17
CA VAL A 6 -8.35 3.37 -4.29
C VAL A 6 -9.04 3.56 -2.94
N SER A 7 -8.88 4.75 -2.37
CA SER A 7 -9.58 5.15 -1.15
C SER A 7 -10.89 5.85 -1.49
N VAL A 8 -11.99 5.44 -0.83
CA VAL A 8 -13.31 6.05 -1.00
C VAL A 8 -13.59 7.02 0.15
N ILE A 9 -13.71 8.31 -0.16
CA ILE A 9 -13.96 9.37 0.80
C ILE A 9 -15.40 9.85 0.68
N THR A 10 -16.16 9.81 1.77
CA THR A 10 -17.57 10.22 1.80
C THR A 10 -17.79 11.25 2.89
N TYR A 11 -18.29 12.43 2.52
CA TYR A 11 -18.84 13.38 3.49
C TYR A 11 -20.29 13.02 3.84
N VAL A 12 -20.55 12.75 5.11
CA VAL A 12 -21.86 12.35 5.64
C VAL A 12 -22.60 13.48 6.36
N GLY A 13 -22.06 14.71 6.36
CA GLY A 13 -22.72 15.84 6.99
C GLY A 13 -23.95 16.31 6.20
N ASN A 14 -24.86 16.96 6.92
CA ASN A 14 -26.08 17.53 6.36
C ASN A 14 -25.94 19.05 6.33
N VAL A 15 -25.71 19.59 5.13
CA VAL A 15 -25.56 21.02 4.89
C VAL A 15 -26.52 21.48 3.80
N ASP A 16 -26.72 22.78 3.72
CA ASP A 16 -27.57 23.41 2.71
C ASP A 16 -27.16 22.95 1.29
N ALA A 17 -28.13 22.80 0.38
CA ALA A 17 -27.91 22.38 -0.99
C ALA A 17 -26.99 23.33 -1.81
N THR A 18 -26.75 24.54 -1.29
CA THR A 18 -25.85 25.53 -1.87
C THR A 18 -24.43 25.50 -1.32
N ALA A 19 -24.13 24.59 -0.39
CA ALA A 19 -22.81 24.49 0.21
C ALA A 19 -21.73 24.15 -0.83
N THR A 20 -20.54 24.74 -0.66
CA THR A 20 -19.35 24.40 -1.45
C THR A 20 -18.34 23.66 -0.58
N TYR A 21 -17.67 22.68 -1.17
CA TYR A 21 -16.75 21.77 -0.48
C TYR A 21 -15.34 22.00 -1.01
N ASN A 22 -14.44 22.40 -0.12
CA ASN A 22 -13.04 22.64 -0.41
C ASN A 22 -12.22 21.48 0.14
N TRP A 23 -11.92 20.51 -0.74
CA TRP A 23 -11.13 19.34 -0.40
C TRP A 23 -9.65 19.55 -0.70
N ASN A 24 -8.79 19.09 0.21
CA ASN A 24 -7.38 18.86 -0.02
C ASN A 24 -7.07 17.39 0.29
N PHE A 25 -6.58 16.65 -0.71
CA PHE A 25 -6.31 15.21 -0.62
C PHE A 25 -4.81 14.91 -0.50
N ASP A 26 -3.99 15.86 -0.06
CA ASP A 26 -2.55 15.64 0.20
C ASP A 26 -1.80 15.03 -1.00
N GLY A 27 -2.02 15.62 -2.18
CA GLY A 27 -1.37 15.16 -3.41
C GLY A 27 -1.96 13.90 -4.06
N ALA A 28 -3.06 13.34 -3.54
CA ALA A 28 -3.75 12.24 -4.20
C ALA A 28 -4.25 12.64 -5.60
N THR A 29 -4.20 11.70 -6.53
CA THR A 29 -4.89 11.82 -7.80
C THR A 29 -6.37 11.50 -7.59
N ILE A 30 -7.25 12.41 -8.00
CA ILE A 30 -8.70 12.15 -8.01
C ILE A 30 -9.02 11.23 -9.19
N VAL A 31 -9.48 10.03 -8.89
CA VAL A 31 -9.94 9.03 -9.87
C VAL A 31 -11.37 9.37 -10.29
N SER A 32 -12.24 9.65 -9.32
CA SER A 32 -13.62 10.06 -9.55
C SER A 32 -14.15 10.89 -8.37
N GLY A 33 -15.28 11.59 -8.58
CA GLY A 33 -15.93 12.41 -7.56
C GLY A 33 -15.93 13.91 -7.87
N SER A 34 -16.88 14.62 -7.26
CA SER A 34 -16.99 16.09 -7.34
C SER A 34 -17.85 16.64 -6.21
N GLY A 35 -17.69 17.92 -5.87
CA GLY A 35 -18.48 18.59 -4.83
C GLY A 35 -18.38 17.89 -3.47
N GLN A 36 -19.51 17.40 -2.96
CA GLN A 36 -19.58 16.68 -1.68
C GLN A 36 -18.88 15.31 -1.72
N GLY A 37 -18.73 14.72 -2.90
CA GLY A 37 -18.30 13.34 -3.08
C GLY A 37 -19.49 12.37 -3.29
N PRO A 38 -19.26 11.06 -3.16
CA PRO A 38 -18.00 10.45 -2.74
C PRO A 38 -16.86 10.69 -3.73
N TYR A 39 -15.64 10.67 -3.23
CA TYR A 39 -14.42 10.71 -4.02
C TYR A 39 -13.72 9.36 -4.00
N GLU A 40 -13.25 8.94 -5.16
CA GLU A 40 -12.25 7.89 -5.29
C GLU A 40 -10.90 8.56 -5.56
N ILE A 41 -9.93 8.30 -4.70
CA ILE A 41 -8.60 8.91 -4.78
C ILE A 41 -7.52 7.85 -4.69
N ASN A 42 -6.37 8.15 -5.25
CA ASN A 42 -5.20 7.30 -5.20
C ASN A 42 -3.91 8.09 -4.93
N TRP A 43 -3.09 7.64 -3.98
CA TRP A 43 -1.75 8.17 -3.72
C TRP A 43 -0.69 7.28 -4.36
N THR A 44 0.27 7.89 -5.06
CA THR A 44 1.40 7.16 -5.66
C THR A 44 2.57 6.94 -4.70
N THR A 45 2.40 7.30 -3.42
CA THR A 45 3.43 7.13 -2.39
C THR A 45 2.82 6.47 -1.16
N ALA A 46 3.59 5.56 -0.57
CA ALA A 46 3.29 4.95 0.72
C ALA A 46 3.31 5.98 1.86
N GLY A 47 2.68 5.62 2.98
CA GLY A 47 2.80 6.35 4.24
C GLY A 47 1.51 7.04 4.67
N LEU A 48 1.65 7.90 5.68
CA LEU A 48 0.54 8.65 6.28
C LEU A 48 0.21 9.88 5.45
N HIS A 49 -1.05 10.01 5.04
CA HIS A 49 -1.61 11.13 4.30
C HIS A 49 -2.69 11.84 5.10
N SER A 50 -2.85 13.14 4.87
CA SER A 50 -3.73 14.04 5.63
C SER A 50 -4.82 14.65 4.74
N ILE A 51 -6.05 14.16 4.83
CA ILE A 51 -7.18 14.74 4.10
C ILE A 51 -7.77 15.89 4.91
N GLU A 52 -7.92 17.04 4.26
CA GLU A 52 -8.58 18.21 4.84
C GLU A 52 -9.87 18.57 4.06
N LEU A 53 -10.92 18.90 4.80
CA LEU A 53 -12.17 19.44 4.26
C LEU A 53 -12.57 20.71 5.00
N GLN A 54 -12.88 21.74 4.22
CA GLN A 54 -13.63 22.91 4.67
C GLN A 54 -14.93 23.04 3.88
N VAL A 55 -16.04 23.28 4.57
CA VAL A 55 -17.36 23.49 3.95
C VAL A 55 -17.75 24.95 4.12
N ASN A 56 -18.04 25.63 3.00
CA ASN A 56 -18.65 26.96 3.01
C ASN A 56 -20.15 26.83 2.76
N ALA A 57 -20.96 27.44 3.61
CA ALA A 57 -22.39 27.53 3.41
C ALA A 57 -22.90 28.91 3.86
N ASN A 58 -23.71 29.55 3.03
CA ASN A 58 -24.31 30.87 3.32
C ASN A 58 -23.28 31.94 3.73
N GLY A 59 -22.06 31.87 3.22
CA GLY A 59 -20.97 32.82 3.55
C GLY A 59 -20.23 32.54 4.86
N CYS A 60 -20.50 31.40 5.52
CA CYS A 60 -19.76 30.92 6.68
C CYS A 60 -18.89 29.72 6.31
N ASP A 61 -17.62 29.75 6.72
CA ASP A 61 -16.70 28.62 6.61
C ASP A 61 -16.74 27.76 7.89
N SER A 62 -16.80 26.43 7.72
CA SER A 62 -16.59 25.49 8.82
C SER A 62 -15.13 25.52 9.29
N PRO A 63 -14.83 25.03 10.50
CA PRO A 63 -13.46 24.63 10.84
C PRO A 63 -12.96 23.55 9.87
N ASP A 64 -11.64 23.48 9.70
CA ASP A 64 -11.01 22.44 8.91
C ASP A 64 -11.18 21.08 9.60
N THR A 65 -11.67 20.10 8.85
CA THR A 65 -11.76 18.71 9.29
C THR A 65 -10.57 17.95 8.75
N LEU A 66 -9.74 17.41 9.63
CA LEU A 66 -8.55 16.63 9.29
C LEU A 66 -8.80 15.13 9.52
N VAL A 67 -8.50 14.30 8.52
CA VAL A 67 -8.55 12.83 8.61
C VAL A 67 -7.23 12.26 8.10
N ASN A 68 -6.59 11.44 8.95
CA ASN A 68 -5.35 10.77 8.58
C ASN A 68 -5.67 9.36 8.04
N ILE A 69 -5.05 9.02 6.90
CA ILE A 69 -5.15 7.71 6.26
C ILE A 69 -3.76 7.20 5.94
N THR A 70 -3.52 5.90 6.16
CA THR A 70 -2.24 5.28 5.83
C THR A 70 -2.39 4.52 4.52
N ASN A 71 -1.67 4.95 3.49
CA ASN A 71 -1.52 4.19 2.25
C ASN A 71 -0.48 3.09 2.48
N PRO A 72 -0.74 1.82 2.09
CA PRO A 72 0.19 0.72 2.33
C PRO A 72 1.60 1.00 1.80
N GLU A 73 2.58 0.51 2.57
CA GLU A 73 3.98 0.52 2.13
C GLU A 73 4.16 -0.37 0.90
N GLU A 74 5.11 -0.05 0.01
CA GLU A 74 5.39 -0.95 -1.12
C GLU A 74 5.96 -2.28 -0.61
N LEU A 75 5.58 -3.37 -1.27
CA LEU A 75 6.18 -4.66 -1.03
C LEU A 75 7.68 -4.59 -1.34
N THR A 76 8.49 -4.85 -0.33
CA THR A 76 9.95 -4.95 -0.43
C THR A 76 10.40 -6.26 0.19
N HIS A 77 11.48 -6.83 -0.34
CA HIS A 77 12.03 -8.07 0.19
C HIS A 77 13.56 -8.01 0.28
N VAL A 78 14.09 -8.66 1.30
CA VAL A 78 15.53 -8.90 1.47
C VAL A 78 15.74 -10.40 1.49
N LEU A 79 16.61 -10.88 0.60
CA LEU A 79 17.05 -12.26 0.52
C LEU A 79 18.42 -12.38 1.20
N VAL A 80 18.51 -13.26 2.20
CA VAL A 80 19.77 -13.68 2.83
C VAL A 80 20.06 -15.11 2.39
N VAL A 81 21.26 -15.37 1.89
CA VAL A 81 21.71 -16.71 1.49
C VAL A 81 22.93 -17.08 2.32
N GLU A 82 22.89 -18.26 2.92
CA GLU A 82 24.04 -18.88 3.57
C GLU A 82 24.48 -20.09 2.74
N ASP A 83 25.74 -20.07 2.32
CA ASP A 83 26.36 -21.15 1.54
C ASP A 83 27.43 -21.85 2.38
N ASP A 84 27.54 -23.17 2.23
CA ASP A 84 28.66 -23.93 2.76
C ASP A 84 29.72 -24.06 1.65
N PRO A 85 30.95 -23.54 1.86
CA PRO A 85 32.01 -23.55 0.84
C PRO A 85 32.44 -24.97 0.39
N CYS A 86 31.93 -26.03 1.01
CA CYS A 86 32.16 -27.39 0.56
C CYS A 86 31.21 -27.75 -0.61
N TYR A 87 31.71 -27.56 -1.84
CA TYR A 87 31.08 -27.76 -3.18
C TYR A 87 30.36 -29.11 -3.49
N GLN A 88 29.99 -29.91 -2.50
CA GLN A 88 29.37 -31.22 -2.66
C GLN A 88 28.20 -31.49 -1.70
N SER A 89 27.82 -30.53 -0.86
CA SER A 89 26.66 -30.67 0.02
C SER A 89 25.53 -29.73 -0.39
N CYS A 90 24.29 -30.18 -0.19
CA CYS A 90 23.11 -29.35 -0.33
C CYS A 90 22.73 -28.83 1.05
N ASP A 91 23.62 -28.06 1.68
CA ASP A 91 23.44 -27.54 3.05
C ASP A 91 23.15 -26.03 3.05
N GLY A 92 23.05 -25.40 1.89
CA GLY A 92 22.74 -23.98 1.78
C GLY A 92 21.33 -23.67 2.30
N SER A 93 21.14 -22.44 2.77
CA SER A 93 19.84 -21.93 3.16
C SER A 93 19.59 -20.54 2.59
N ALA A 94 18.32 -20.21 2.39
CA ALA A 94 17.89 -18.90 1.95
C ALA A 94 16.69 -18.46 2.78
N GLU A 95 16.75 -17.27 3.35
CA GLU A 95 15.65 -16.67 4.10
C GLU A 95 15.25 -15.35 3.46
N ILE A 96 13.94 -15.16 3.31
CA ILE A 96 13.33 -13.96 2.78
C ILE A 96 12.59 -13.26 3.90
N THR A 97 12.93 -12.00 4.09
CA THR A 97 12.14 -11.08 4.92
C THR A 97 11.38 -10.16 4.00
N VAL A 98 10.06 -10.11 4.19
CA VAL A 98 9.14 -9.25 3.43
C VAL A 98 8.64 -8.13 4.34
N THR A 99 8.66 -6.90 3.83
CA THR A 99 8.15 -5.69 4.50
C THR A 99 7.28 -4.88 3.56
N GLY A 100 6.28 -4.18 4.10
CA GLY A 100 5.25 -3.50 3.29
C GLY A 100 4.34 -4.49 2.53
N GLY A 101 3.56 -3.97 1.58
CA GLY A 101 2.57 -4.73 0.82
C GLY A 101 1.32 -5.09 1.63
N THR A 102 0.40 -5.81 0.99
CA THR A 102 -0.87 -6.25 1.60
C THR A 102 -0.86 -7.76 1.86
N LEU A 103 -1.08 -8.17 3.11
CA LEU A 103 -1.21 -9.58 3.47
C LEU A 103 -2.48 -10.22 2.87
N PRO A 104 -2.48 -11.52 2.54
CA PRO A 104 -1.36 -12.47 2.63
C PRO A 104 -0.33 -12.35 1.49
N TYR A 105 0.90 -12.85 1.71
CA TYR A 105 1.94 -12.96 0.68
C TYR A 105 2.00 -14.39 0.12
N ASP A 106 2.12 -14.49 -1.20
CA ASP A 106 2.40 -15.70 -1.96
C ASP A 106 3.88 -15.73 -2.40
N TYR A 107 4.53 -16.87 -2.18
CA TYR A 107 5.92 -17.09 -2.55
C TYR A 107 5.98 -18.11 -3.67
N THR A 108 6.47 -17.69 -4.83
CA THR A 108 6.69 -18.60 -5.97
C THR A 108 8.14 -19.05 -6.00
N TRP A 109 8.39 -20.11 -5.23
CA TRP A 109 9.61 -20.90 -5.22
C TRP A 109 9.26 -22.33 -4.80
N SER A 110 10.23 -23.26 -4.74
CA SER A 110 9.96 -24.68 -4.43
C SER A 110 9.56 -24.96 -2.97
N SER A 111 9.23 -23.94 -2.18
CA SER A 111 8.66 -24.05 -0.83
C SER A 111 7.47 -23.10 -0.66
N PRO A 112 6.45 -23.40 0.15
CA PRO A 112 5.38 -22.45 0.47
C PRO A 112 5.76 -21.45 1.60
N THR A 113 6.98 -21.51 2.13
CA THR A 113 7.45 -20.68 3.27
C THR A 113 8.34 -19.53 2.81
N ASN A 114 8.80 -18.67 3.73
CA ASN A 114 9.82 -17.64 3.47
C ASN A 114 11.26 -18.13 3.69
N ILE A 115 11.44 -19.38 4.13
CA ILE A 115 12.73 -20.04 4.36
C ILE A 115 12.88 -21.27 3.47
N MET A 116 14.07 -21.43 2.88
CA MET A 116 14.55 -22.60 2.16
C MET A 116 15.74 -23.16 2.91
N ASN A 117 15.75 -24.47 3.02
CA ASN A 117 16.89 -25.21 3.52
C ASN A 117 17.24 -26.29 2.49
N ASN A 118 18.47 -26.78 2.61
CA ASN A 118 19.03 -27.83 1.78
C ASN A 118 19.22 -27.43 0.30
N LEU A 119 19.69 -26.20 0.07
CA LEU A 119 19.98 -25.72 -1.27
C LEU A 119 21.31 -26.29 -1.76
N CYS A 120 21.28 -26.85 -2.97
CA CYS A 120 22.48 -27.25 -3.69
C CYS A 120 22.98 -26.06 -4.52
N ALA A 121 24.21 -26.12 -5.03
CA ALA A 121 24.71 -25.13 -5.98
C ALA A 121 23.77 -25.02 -7.21
N GLY A 122 23.25 -23.83 -7.47
CA GLY A 122 22.33 -23.56 -8.57
C GLY A 122 21.70 -22.17 -8.48
N ASP A 123 21.05 -21.75 -9.56
CA ASP A 123 20.31 -20.49 -9.62
C ASP A 123 18.88 -20.72 -9.11
N TYR A 124 18.49 -20.00 -8.07
CA TYR A 124 17.12 -20.02 -7.53
C TYR A 124 16.45 -18.66 -7.80
N GLY A 125 15.36 -18.68 -8.57
CA GLY A 125 14.49 -17.51 -8.75
C GLY A 125 13.42 -17.49 -7.66
N ILE A 126 13.27 -16.35 -6.99
CA ILE A 126 12.17 -16.06 -6.07
C ILE A 126 11.32 -14.94 -6.66
N THR A 127 9.99 -15.12 -6.62
CA THR A 127 9.07 -13.99 -6.74
C THR A 127 8.11 -14.04 -5.56
N VAL A 128 8.08 -12.95 -4.81
CA VAL A 128 7.12 -12.70 -3.73
C VAL A 128 6.04 -11.82 -4.31
N THR A 129 4.79 -12.18 -4.09
CA THR A 129 3.61 -11.45 -4.53
C THR A 129 2.66 -11.27 -3.35
N ASP A 130 2.09 -10.09 -3.19
CA ASP A 130 1.14 -9.73 -2.15
C ASP A 130 -0.31 -9.95 -2.59
N ALA A 131 -1.26 -9.71 -1.70
CA ALA A 131 -2.69 -9.90 -1.97
C ALA A 131 -3.21 -9.02 -3.11
N ASN A 132 -2.53 -7.91 -3.41
CA ASN A 132 -2.84 -6.98 -4.48
C ASN A 132 -2.18 -7.38 -5.80
N GLY A 133 -1.44 -8.50 -5.84
CA GLY A 133 -0.81 -9.02 -7.05
C GLY A 133 0.56 -8.40 -7.36
N CYS A 134 1.22 -7.85 -6.33
CA CYS A 134 2.53 -7.23 -6.42
C CYS A 134 3.54 -8.09 -5.69
#